data_AF-E6X1M9-F1
#
_entry.id   AF-E6X1M9-F1
#
_cell.length_a   1.000
_cell.length_b   1.000
_cell.length_c   1.000
_cell.angle_alpha   90.00
_cell.angle_beta   90.00
_cell.angle_gamma   90.00
#
_symmetry.space_group_name_H-M   'P 1'
#
loop_
_entity.id
_entity.type
_entity.pdbx_description
1 polymer ?
#
loop_
_entity_poly.entity_id
_entity_poly.type
_entity_poly.pdbx_seq_one_letter_code
_entity_poly.pdbx_strand_id
1 'polypeptide(L)' 'MKIKLKNPFSLNGQRLEAGEHELPDHIAQALIERGVAVEVKPPKKNRGGK' A
#
# COMPACT_ATOMS: atom_id res chain seq x y z
N MET A 1 5.89 -0.52 3.70
CA MET A 1 5.26 0.69 3.13
C MET A 1 3.89 0.98 3.74
N LYS A 2 3.49 2.25 3.85
CA LYS A 2 2.09 2.62 4.12
C LYS A 2 1.34 2.78 2.82
N ILE A 3 0.25 2.02 2.66
CA ILE A 3 -0.67 2.17 1.55
C ILE A 3 -2.05 2.56 2.06
N LYS A 4 -2.82 3.25 1.23
CA LYS A 4 -4.23 3.52 1.49
C LYS A 4 -5.08 2.74 0.48
N LEU A 5 -5.79 1.74 0.96
CA LEU A 5 -6.77 1.00 0.18
C LEU A 5 -8.00 1.89 -0.06
N LYS A 6 -8.38 2.07 -1.33
CA LYS A 6 -9.62 2.79 -1.68
C LYS A 6 -10.87 1.93 -1.50
N ASN A 7 -10.71 0.62 -1.66
CA ASN A 7 -11.77 -0.38 -1.53
C ASN A 7 -11.28 -1.55 -0.68
N PRO A 8 -12.18 -2.25 0.02
CA PRO A 8 -11.82 -3.47 0.73
C PRO A 8 -11.27 -4.52 -0.25
N PHE A 9 -10.20 -5.20 0.14
CA PHE A 9 -9.49 -6.17 -0.67
C PHE A 9 -9.19 -7.43 0.14
N SER A 10 -9.32 -8.61 -0.46
CA SER A 10 -8.98 -9.87 0.21
C SER A 10 -7.59 -10.35 -0.24
N LEU A 11 -6.65 -10.42 0.71
CA LEU A 11 -5.30 -10.91 0.49
C LEU A 11 -5.10 -12.19 1.31
N ASN A 12 -4.84 -13.32 0.64
CA ASN A 12 -4.61 -14.62 1.29
C ASN A 12 -5.67 -15.00 2.35
N GLY A 13 -6.94 -14.73 2.08
CA GLY A 13 -8.04 -15.02 3.00
C GLY A 13 -8.21 -14.02 4.16
N GLN A 14 -7.32 -13.02 4.28
CA GLN A 14 -7.55 -11.87 5.15
C GLN A 14 -8.23 -10.75 4.36
N ARG A 15 -9.35 -10.26 4.89
CA ARG A 15 -10.05 -9.10 4.36
C ARG A 15 -9.43 -7.83 4.94
N LEU A 16 -8.80 -7.05 4.09
CA LEU A 16 -8.33 -5.71 4.39
C LEU A 16 -9.43 -4.72 4.05
N GLU A 17 -9.84 -3.90 5.01
CA GLU A 17 -10.84 -2.86 4.79
C GLU A 17 -10.25 -1.64 4.06
N ALA A 18 -11.10 -0.80 3.48
CA ALA A 18 -10.66 0.47 2.91
C ALA A 18 -10.07 1.36 4.02
N GLY A 19 -8.85 1.87 3.83
CA GLY A 19 -8.13 2.58 4.89
C GLY A 19 -6.62 2.54 4.73
N GLU A 20 -5.91 3.10 5.70
CA GLU A 20 -4.45 3.04 5.74
C GLU A 20 -4.00 1.72 6.36
N HIS A 21 -3.13 1.02 5.63
CA HIS A 21 -2.53 -0.24 6.06
C HIS A 21 -1.02 -0.17 5.87
N GLU A 22 -0.30 -0.74 6.83
CA GLU A 22 1.13 -0.94 6.70
C GLU A 22 1.37 -2.35 6.15
N LEU A 23 1.80 -2.42 4.90
CA LEU A 23 2.11 -3.67 4.22
C LEU A 23 3.59 -3.72 3.84
N PRO A 24 4.19 -4.92 3.74
CA PRO A 24 5.52 -5.08 3.16
C PRO A 24 5.59 -4.50 1.74
N ASP A 25 6.72 -3.92 1.36
CA ASP A 25 6.88 -3.24 0.06
C ASP A 25 6.55 -4.16 -1.13
N HIS A 26 7.00 -5.41 -1.10
CA HIS A 26 6.70 -6.40 -2.14
C HIS A 26 5.21 -6.72 -2.26
N ILE A 27 4.46 -6.74 -1.14
CA ILE A 27 3.01 -6.95 -1.15
C ILE A 27 2.30 -5.73 -1.73
N ALA A 28 2.65 -4.53 -1.26
CA ALA A 28 2.09 -3.29 -1.77
C ALA A 28 2.32 -3.15 -3.28
N GLN A 29 3.51 -3.51 -3.75
CA GLN A 29 3.85 -3.49 -5.16
C GLN A 29 3.03 -4.50 -5.96
N ALA A 30 2.93 -5.75 -5.49
CA ALA A 30 2.08 -6.76 -6.13
C ALA A 30 0.60 -6.35 -6.18
N LEU A 31 0.08 -5.61 -5.19
CA LEU A 31 -1.28 -5.06 -5.21
C LEU A 31 -1.44 -4.02 -6.32
N ILE A 32 -0.47 -3.11 -6.49
CA ILE A 32 -0.47 -2.10 -7.56
C ILE A 32 -0.40 -2.77 -8.93
N GLU A 33 0.49 -3.76 -9.09
CA GLU A 33 0.67 -4.50 -10.35
C GLU A 33 -0.58 -5.30 -10.74
N ARG A 34 -1.33 -5.79 -9.74
CA ARG A 34 -2.64 -6.42 -9.95
C ARG A 34 -3.77 -5.43 -10.26
N GLY A 35 -3.50 -4.13 -10.27
CA GLY A 35 -4.50 -3.09 -10.51
C GLY A 35 -5.43 -2.86 -9.32
N VAL A 36 -5.06 -3.28 -8.12
CA VAL A 36 -5.83 -2.97 -6.91
C VAL A 36 -5.77 -1.47 -6.68
N ALA A 37 -6.94 -0.87 -6.41
CA ALA A 37 -7.07 0.56 -6.15
C ALA A 37 -6.42 0.96 -4.81
N VAL A 38 -5.09 1.10 -4.83
CA VAL A 38 -4.28 1.49 -3.68
C VAL A 38 -3.57 2.81 -3.96
N GLU A 39 -3.41 3.63 -2.93
CA GLU A 39 -2.60 4.83 -2.98
C GLU A 39 -1.38 4.61 -2.10
N VAL A 40 -0.21 4.61 -2.73
CA VAL A 40 1.05 4.46 -2.01
C VAL A 40 1.43 5.80 -1.41
N LYS A 41 1.64 5.83 -0.10
CA LYS A 41 2.36 6.94 0.54
C LYS A 41 3.83 6.57 0.55
N PRO A 42 4.67 7.14 -0.34
CA PRO A 42 6.10 6.92 -0.24
C PRO A 42 6.55 7.36 1.16
N PRO A 43 7.49 6.64 1.80
CA PRO A 43 8.11 7.16 3.01
C PRO A 43 8.63 8.55 2.69
N LYS A 44 8.34 9.54 3.56
CA LYS A 44 8.87 10.91 3.43
C LYS A 44 10.37 10.77 3.19
N LYS A 45 10.79 10.85 1.93
CA LYS A 45 12.21 10.95 1.59
C LYS A 45 12.60 12.27 2.18
N ASN A 46 13.26 12.25 3.34
CA ASN A 46 14.03 13.39 3.77
C ASN A 46 14.98 13.69 2.60
N ARG A 47 14.60 14.66 1.75
CA ARG A 47 15.52 15.36 0.87
C ARG A 47 16.39 16.22 1.78
N GLY A 48 17.26 15.57 2.55
CA GLY A 48 18.40 16.17 3.21
C GLY A 48 19.62 15.90 2.34
N GLY A 49 20.33 16.95 1.97
CA GLY A 49 21.54 16.91 1.13
C GLY A 49 21.22 17.43 -0.28
N LYS A 50 21.68 18.62 -0.67
CA LYS A 50 22.95 19.27 -0.37
C LYS A 50 22.80 20.79 -0.41
#